data_AF-A0A2H5UXR1-F1
#
_entry.id   AF-A0A2H5UXR1-F1
#
_cell.length_a   1.000
_cell.length_b   1.000
_cell.length_c   1.000
_cell.angle_alpha   90.00
_cell.angle_beta   90.00
_cell.angle_gamma   90.00
#
_symmetry.space_group_name_H-M   'P 1'
#
loop_
_entity.id
_entity.type
_entity.pdbx_description
1 polymer ?
#
loop_
_entity_poly.entity_id
_entity_poly.type
_entity_poly.pdbx_seq_one_letter_code
_entity_poly.pdbx_strand_id
1 'polypeptide(L)'
;MAIPIAETRQLLSTLFEGRITESERILNTLKNKYPSESRYLKALEGLVLSYVNDDHDSLLFRVLTRKELWKRRAEIRMSMEEKARREGGEDGFFKAWSDILGLLDKLPRPHKLEQVKD
;
A
#
# COMPACT_ATOMS: atom_id res chain seq x y z
N MET A 1 10.23 14.49 -6.98
CA MET A 1 10.08 14.84 -5.54
C MET A 1 9.36 13.66 -4.95
N ALA A 2 9.95 12.99 -3.97
CA ALA A 2 9.38 11.75 -3.43
C ALA A 2 7.99 11.99 -2.84
N ILE A 3 7.10 11.00 -2.99
CA ILE A 3 5.76 11.04 -2.39
C ILE A 3 5.89 10.99 -0.87
N PRO A 4 5.35 11.97 -0.12
CA PRO A 4 5.39 11.96 1.34
C PRO A 4 4.63 10.77 1.93
N ILE A 5 5.20 10.13 2.96
CA ILE A 5 4.57 8.99 3.65
C ILE A 5 3.19 9.35 4.25
N ALA A 6 2.98 10.61 4.61
CA ALA A 6 1.70 11.10 5.13
C ALA A 6 0.59 11.03 4.06
N GLU A 7 0.92 11.30 2.80
CA GLU A 7 -0.02 11.24 1.69
C GLU A 7 -0.33 9.79 1.30
N THR A 8 0.69 8.91 1.34
CA THR A 8 0.47 7.45 1.23
C THR A 8 -0.45 6.95 2.35
N ARG A 9 -0.24 7.39 3.60
CA ARG A 9 -1.11 7.03 4.72
C ARG A 9 -2.55 7.52 4.50
N GLN A 10 -2.74 8.77 4.05
CA GLN A 10 -4.06 9.32 3.79
C GLN A 10 -4.83 8.51 2.74
N LEU A 11 -4.16 8.13 1.65
CA LEU A 11 -4.73 7.25 0.63
C LEU A 11 -5.18 5.92 1.24
N LEU A 12 -4.28 5.23 1.96
CA LEU A 12 -4.55 3.90 2.52
C LEU A 12 -5.63 3.93 3.61
N SER A 13 -5.64 4.93 4.50
CA SER A 13 -6.71 5.09 5.50
C SER A 13 -8.06 5.28 4.82
N THR A 14 -8.13 6.14 3.81
CA THR A 14 -9.37 6.42 3.07
C THR A 14 -9.89 5.17 2.36
N LEU A 15 -8.98 4.39 1.76
CA LEU A 15 -9.29 3.10 1.12
C LEU A 15 -9.81 2.09 2.14
N PHE A 16 -9.13 1.94 3.28
CA PHE A 16 -9.48 0.97 4.32
C PHE A 16 -10.81 1.31 4.99
N GLU A 17 -11.14 2.60 5.14
CA GLU A 17 -12.45 3.07 5.63
C GLU A 17 -13.59 2.88 4.61
N GLY A 18 -13.30 2.38 3.41
CA GLY A 18 -14.31 2.06 2.39
C GLY A 18 -14.77 3.23 1.55
N ARG A 19 -14.09 4.38 1.66
CA ARG A 19 -14.34 5.54 0.79
C ARG A 19 -13.61 5.37 -0.55
N ILE A 20 -14.05 4.41 -1.36
CA ILE A 20 -13.36 4.01 -2.61
C ILE A 20 -13.19 5.19 -3.57
N THR A 21 -14.28 5.89 -3.92
CA THR A 21 -14.22 7.05 -4.83
C THR A 21 -13.26 8.14 -4.32
N GLU A 22 -13.20 8.36 -3.02
CA GLU A 22 -12.30 9.35 -2.44
C GLU A 22 -10.84 8.89 -2.49
N SER A 23 -10.59 7.61 -2.27
CA SER A 23 -9.25 7.03 -2.44
C SER A 23 -8.75 7.15 -3.88
N GLU A 24 -9.62 6.98 -4.88
CA GLU A 24 -9.28 7.17 -6.30
C GLU A 24 -8.96 8.64 -6.62
N ARG A 25 -9.73 9.59 -6.05
CA ARG A 25 -9.43 11.02 -6.17
C ARG A 25 -8.07 11.39 -5.57
N ILE A 26 -7.76 10.85 -4.39
CA ILE A 26 -6.46 11.04 -3.75
C ILE A 26 -5.36 10.47 -4.66
N LEU A 27 -5.51 9.24 -5.15
CA LEU A 27 -4.53 8.63 -6.06
C LEU A 27 -4.29 9.48 -7.32
N ASN A 28 -5.36 9.99 -7.96
CA ASN A 28 -5.24 10.88 -9.11
C ASN A 28 -4.55 12.20 -8.76
N THR A 29 -4.81 12.76 -7.58
CA THR A 29 -4.11 13.94 -7.08
C THR A 29 -2.61 13.67 -6.91
N LEU A 30 -2.23 12.52 -6.37
CA LEU A 30 -0.82 12.11 -6.24
C LEU A 30 -0.16 11.93 -7.61
N LYS A 31 -0.87 11.32 -8.58
CA LYS A 31 -0.37 11.18 -9.95
C LYS A 31 -0.07 12.53 -10.60
N ASN A 32 -0.92 13.53 -10.37
CA ASN A 32 -0.73 14.88 -10.90
C ASN A 32 0.37 15.66 -10.16
N LYS A 33 0.48 15.48 -8.83
CA LYS A 33 1.44 16.20 -7.99
C LYS A 33 2.87 15.66 -8.12
N TYR A 34 3.03 14.35 -8.36
CA TYR A 34 4.33 13.68 -8.44
C TYR A 34 4.48 12.82 -9.71
N PRO A 35 4.35 13.41 -10.92
CA PRO A 35 4.38 12.65 -12.16
C PRO A 35 5.71 11.92 -12.39
N SER A 36 6.80 12.38 -11.78
CA SER A 36 8.12 11.73 -11.83
C SER A 36 8.17 10.39 -11.08
N GLU A 37 7.31 10.19 -10.08
CA GLU A 37 7.33 9.03 -9.16
C GLU A 37 6.55 7.83 -9.72
N SER A 38 6.68 7.58 -11.02
CA SER A 38 5.82 6.66 -11.79
C SER A 38 5.78 5.23 -11.21
N ARG A 39 6.91 4.69 -10.74
CA ARG A 39 6.99 3.34 -10.16
C ARG A 39 6.29 3.26 -8.80
N TYR A 40 6.43 4.30 -7.97
CA TYR A 40 5.74 4.38 -6.68
C TYR A 40 4.23 4.47 -6.89
N LEU A 41 3.79 5.35 -7.81
CA LEU A 41 2.39 5.51 -8.17
C LEU A 41 1.78 4.23 -8.73
N LYS A 42 2.51 3.47 -9.55
CA LYS A 42 2.08 2.15 -10.04
C LYS A 42 1.87 1.14 -8.91
N ALA A 43 2.72 1.16 -7.87
CA ALA A 43 2.51 0.30 -6.70
C ALA A 43 1.24 0.69 -5.93
N LEU A 44 1.00 1.99 -5.72
CA LEU A 44 -0.23 2.48 -5.08
C LEU A 44 -1.48 2.15 -5.91
N GLU A 45 -1.42 2.32 -7.22
CA GLU A 45 -2.50 1.99 -8.15
C GLU A 45 -2.80 0.49 -8.13
N GLY A 46 -1.78 -0.36 -8.25
CA GLY A 46 -1.93 -1.80 -8.15
C GLY A 46 -2.53 -2.23 -6.80
N LEU A 47 -2.13 -1.56 -5.71
CA LEU A 47 -2.72 -1.79 -4.39
C LEU A 47 -4.20 -1.43 -4.37
N VAL A 48 -4.58 -0.24 -4.84
CA VAL A 48 -5.99 0.20 -4.89
C VAL A 48 -6.82 -0.76 -5.74
N LEU A 49 -6.33 -1.11 -6.94
CA LEU A 49 -6.99 -2.07 -7.82
C LEU A 49 -7.15 -3.44 -7.18
N SER A 50 -6.10 -3.98 -6.56
CA SER A 50 -6.17 -5.28 -5.87
C SER A 50 -7.18 -5.26 -4.73
N TYR A 51 -7.22 -4.16 -3.95
CA TYR A 51 -8.14 -4.00 -2.84
C TYR A 51 -9.59 -3.89 -3.30
N VAL A 52 -9.85 -3.08 -4.34
CA VAL A 52 -11.21 -2.89 -4.88
C VAL A 52 -11.75 -4.17 -5.50
N ASN A 53 -10.92 -4.93 -6.23
CA ASN A 53 -11.34 -6.14 -6.95
C ASN A 53 -11.30 -7.43 -6.11
N ASP A 54 -11.05 -7.34 -4.80
CA ASP A 54 -10.97 -8.51 -3.92
C ASP A 54 -9.92 -9.54 -4.39
N ASP A 55 -8.78 -9.04 -4.86
CA ASP A 55 -7.66 -9.90 -5.23
C ASP A 55 -7.02 -10.50 -3.98
N HIS A 56 -7.53 -11.66 -3.59
CA HIS A 56 -7.09 -12.44 -2.44
C HIS A 56 -5.65 -12.98 -2.58
N ASP A 57 -5.10 -13.01 -3.79
CA ASP A 57 -3.73 -13.44 -4.05
C ASP A 57 -2.72 -12.29 -3.93
N SER A 58 -3.20 -11.04 -3.91
CA SER A 58 -2.36 -9.87 -3.71
C SER A 58 -1.59 -9.91 -2.38
N LEU A 59 -0.39 -9.33 -2.40
CA LEU A 59 0.44 -9.23 -1.20
C LEU A 59 -0.30 -8.55 -0.05
N LEU A 60 -1.09 -7.50 -0.36
CA LEU A 60 -1.87 -6.77 0.64
C LEU A 60 -2.85 -7.69 1.36
N PHE A 61 -3.72 -8.38 0.61
CA PHE A 61 -4.71 -9.28 1.20
C PHE A 61 -4.05 -10.42 1.97
N ARG A 62 -2.99 -11.02 1.41
CA ARG A 62 -2.27 -12.11 2.08
C ARG A 62 -1.65 -11.65 3.41
N VAL A 63 -1.05 -10.46 3.48
CA VAL A 63 -0.48 -9.93 4.73
C VAL A 63 -1.57 -9.63 5.75
N LEU A 64 -2.71 -9.07 5.33
CA LEU A 64 -3.79 -8.69 6.24
C LEU A 64 -4.60 -9.87 6.76
N THR A 65 -4.77 -10.92 5.96
CA THR A 65 -5.63 -12.08 6.30
C THR A 65 -4.87 -13.25 6.91
N ARG A 66 -3.58 -13.41 6.61
CA ARG A 66 -2.79 -14.54 7.08
C ARG A 66 -1.93 -14.16 8.28
N LYS A 67 -2.25 -14.72 9.44
CA LYS A 67 -1.62 -14.39 10.74
C LYS A 67 -0.10 -14.57 10.72
N GLU A 68 0.42 -15.58 10.03
CA GLU A 68 1.85 -15.83 9.88
C GLU A 68 2.55 -14.74 9.06
N LEU A 69 1.91 -14.24 8.00
CA LEU A 69 2.45 -13.15 7.19
C LEU A 69 2.36 -11.82 7.91
N TRP A 70 1.28 -11.56 8.64
CA TRP A 70 1.14 -10.39 9.48
C TRP A 70 2.26 -10.27 10.52
N LYS A 71 2.59 -11.38 11.19
CA LYS A 71 3.71 -11.46 12.15
C LYS A 71 5.06 -11.18 11.49
N ARG A 72 5.22 -11.61 10.23
CA ARG A 72 6.44 -11.42 9.45
C ARG A 72 6.46 -10.14 8.63
N ARG A 73 5.49 -9.22 8.77
CA ARG A 73 5.42 -8.00 7.94
C ARG A 73 6.70 -7.17 8.02
N ALA A 74 7.35 -7.13 9.18
CA ALA A 74 8.61 -6.40 9.38
C ALA A 74 9.75 -7.01 8.56
N GLU A 75 9.86 -8.34 8.52
CA GLU A 75 10.83 -9.05 7.67
C GLU A 75 10.53 -8.81 6.18
N ILE A 76 9.26 -8.88 5.78
CA ILE A 76 8.83 -8.62 4.40
C ILE A 76 9.20 -7.19 4.01
N ARG A 77 8.93 -6.21 4.89
CA ARG A 77 9.33 -4.81 4.70
C ARG A 77 10.83 -4.68 4.52
N MET A 78 11.63 -5.29 5.39
CA MET A 78 13.10 -5.26 5.28
C MET A 78 13.58 -5.85 3.95
N SER A 79 12.93 -6.90 3.47
CA SER A 79 13.22 -7.48 2.15
C SER A 79 12.91 -6.49 1.00
N MET A 80 11.82 -5.72 1.11
CA MET A 80 11.50 -4.66 0.15
C MET A 80 12.51 -3.51 0.21
N GLU A 81 12.92 -3.07 1.40
CA GLU A 81 13.95 -2.05 1.59
C GLU A 81 15.29 -2.49 1.00
N GLU A 82 15.67 -3.75 1.20
CA GLU A 82 16.87 -4.32 0.61
C GLU A 82 16.80 -4.39 -0.92
N LYS A 83 15.67 -4.82 -1.49
CA LYS A 83 15.45 -4.80 -2.94
C LYS A 83 15.56 -3.39 -3.52
N ALA A 84 14.92 -2.41 -2.88
CA ALA A 84 15.01 -1.00 -3.28
C ALA A 84 16.47 -0.50 -3.30
N ARG A 85 17.30 -0.92 -2.34
CA ARG A 85 18.73 -0.58 -2.29
C ARG A 85 19.56 -1.27 -3.37
N ARG A 86 19.30 -2.56 -3.63
CA ARG A 86 20.07 -3.35 -4.61
C ARG A 86 19.82 -2.92 -6.06
N GLU A 87 18.61 -2.45 -6.37
CA GLU A 87 18.23 -1.91 -7.70
C GLU A 87 18.74 -0.48 -7.93
N GLY A 88 19.87 -0.09 -7.33
CA GLY A 88 20.46 1.25 -7.48
C GLY A 88 19.90 2.32 -6.54
N GLY A 89 19.15 1.95 -5.49
CA GLY A 89 18.74 2.88 -4.42
C GLY A 89 17.48 3.70 -4.70
N GLU A 90 16.90 3.61 -5.90
CA GLU A 90 15.79 4.47 -6.33
C GLU A 90 14.57 3.72 -6.88
N ASP A 91 14.44 2.40 -6.67
CA ASP A 91 13.24 1.72 -7.15
C ASP A 91 12.01 2.12 -6.31
N GLY A 92 11.29 3.12 -6.82
CA GLY A 92 10.07 3.66 -6.24
C GLY A 92 8.99 2.59 -6.00
N PHE A 93 8.99 1.48 -6.74
CA PHE A 93 8.03 0.39 -6.54
C PHE A 93 8.28 -0.34 -5.21
N PHE A 94 9.52 -0.78 -4.97
CA PHE A 94 9.88 -1.45 -3.71
C PHE A 94 9.85 -0.49 -2.52
N LYS A 95 10.21 0.78 -2.74
CA LYS A 95 10.06 1.83 -1.73
C LYS A 95 8.60 2.02 -1.32
N ALA A 96 7.66 2.05 -2.27
CA ALA A 96 6.23 2.13 -1.97
C ALA A 96 5.77 0.95 -1.11
N TRP A 97 6.14 -0.28 -1.48
CA TRP A 97 5.78 -1.46 -0.70
C TRP A 97 6.35 -1.45 0.71
N SER A 98 7.59 -0.98 0.88
CA SER A 98 8.17 -0.77 2.21
C SER A 98 7.33 0.22 3.05
N ASP A 99 6.96 1.35 2.47
CA ASP A 99 6.16 2.36 3.17
C ASP A 99 4.76 1.83 3.52
N ILE A 100 4.10 1.15 2.58
CA ILE A 100 2.80 0.51 2.79
C ILE A 100 2.89 -0.47 3.98
N LEU A 101 3.86 -1.39 3.96
CA LEU A 101 4.03 -2.40 5.01
C LEU A 101 4.35 -1.76 6.39
N GLY A 102 5.09 -0.64 6.39
CA GLY A 102 5.39 0.13 7.60
C GLY A 102 4.25 1.00 8.12
N LEU A 103 3.16 1.13 7.35
CA LEU A 103 1.95 1.85 7.72
C LEU A 103 0.84 0.91 8.19
N LEU A 104 0.83 -0.37 7.81
CA LEU A 104 -0.31 -1.27 8.05
C LEU A 104 -0.80 -1.34 9.50
N ASP A 105 0.08 -1.24 10.49
CA ASP A 105 -0.27 -1.26 11.92
C ASP A 105 -0.76 0.10 12.47
N LYS A 106 -0.72 1.15 11.66
CA LYS A 106 -1.15 2.53 11.97
C LYS A 106 -2.39 2.94 11.19
N LEU A 107 -2.92 2.03 10.37
CA LEU A 107 -4.12 2.22 9.56
C LEU A 107 -5.34 1.65 10.29
N PRO A 108 -6.55 2.13 9.98
CA PRO A 108 -7.78 1.50 10.45
C PRO A 108 -7.86 0.05 9.97
N ARG A 109 -8.69 -0.77 10.62
CA ARG A 109 -8.96 -2.12 10.11
C ARG A 109 -9.63 -1.99 8.73
N PRO A 110 -9.21 -2.76 7.71
CA PRO A 110 -9.85 -2.67 6.40
C PRO A 110 -11.32 -3.08 6.48
N HIS A 111 -12.23 -2.23 5.99
CA HIS A 111 -13.68 -2.44 6.04
C HIS A 111 -14.10 -3.79 5.44
N LYS A 112 -13.39 -4.25 4.40
CA LYS A 112 -13.63 -5.55 3.77
C LYS A 112 -13.35 -6.73 4.71
N LEU A 113 -12.47 -6.55 5.69
CA LEU A 113 -12.15 -7.55 6.72
C LEU A 113 -12.99 -7.37 7.99
N GLU A 114 -13.80 -6.33 8.09
CA GLU A 114 -14.79 -6.16 9.16
C GLU A 114 -16.11 -6.86 8.84
N GLN A 115 -16.43 -6.98 7.55
CA GLN A 115 -17.63 -7.69 7.07
C GLN A 115 -17.52 -9.22 7.21
N VAL A 116 -16.32 -9.74 7.47
CA VAL A 116 -16.10 -11.13 7.90
C VAL A 116 -16.25 -11.20 9.42
N LYS A 117 -17.49 -11.07 9.89
CA LYS A 117 -17.91 -11.54 11.21
C LYS A 117 -18.87 -12.68 10.96
N ASP A 118 -18.53 -13.85 11.50
CA ASP A 118 -19.43 -15.00 11.64
C ASP A 118 -20.77 -14.59 12.28
#